data_AF-C9E3F1-F1
#
_entry.id   AF-C9E3F1-F1
#
_cell.length_a   1.000
_cell.length_b   1.000
_cell.length_c   1.000
_cell.angle_alpha   90.00
_cell.angle_beta   90.00
_cell.angle_gamma   90.00
#
_symmetry.space_group_name_H-M   'P 1'
#
loop_
_entity.id
_entity.type
_entity.pdbx_description
1 polymer ?
#
loop_
_entity_poly.entity_id
_entity_poly.type
_entity_poly.pdbx_seq_one_letter_code
_entity_poly.pdbx_strand_id
1 'polypeptide(L)'
;QVIEEKYPTPSLVTPPEYASVGSKIFSTFVTFLKSKDASDGSEKALVDELQALEEHLKAHGPYIGGANVSAADLSLAPKLYHLQVA
;
A
#
# COMPACT_ATOMS: atom_id res chain seq x y z
N GLN A 1 15.93 9.77 2.33
CA GLN A 1 14.94 10.05 1.26
C GLN A 1 15.69 10.79 0.16
N VAL A 2 16.72 10.16 -0.43
CA VAL A 2 17.80 10.89 -1.15
C VAL A 2 17.27 11.73 -2.32
N ILE A 3 16.26 11.24 -3.05
CA ILE A 3 15.64 11.99 -4.15
C ILE A 3 14.87 13.21 -3.61
N GLU A 4 14.09 13.04 -2.54
CA GLU A 4 13.33 14.13 -1.90
C GLU A 4 14.27 15.20 -1.31
N GLU A 5 15.37 14.78 -0.69
CA GLU A 5 16.39 15.70 -0.16
C GLU A 5 17.06 16.52 -1.28
N LYS A 6 17.31 15.90 -2.44
CA LYS A 6 17.92 16.55 -3.60
C LYS A 6 16.94 17.41 -4.40
N TYR A 7 15.67 17.02 -4.44
CA TYR A 7 14.61 17.66 -5.22
C TYR A 7 13.33 17.78 -4.37
N PRO A 8 13.26 18.75 -3.45
CA PRO A 8 12.16 18.85 -2.48
C PRO A 8 10.87 19.47 -3.04
N THR A 9 10.83 19.83 -4.33
CA THR A 9 9.66 20.50 -4.94
C THR A 9 9.37 19.93 -6.33
N PRO A 10 8.14 19.43 -6.57
CA PRO A 10 7.04 19.28 -5.60
C PRO A 10 7.40 18.25 -4.52
N SER A 11 6.93 18.47 -3.29
CA SER A 11 7.22 17.53 -2.19
C SER A 11 6.40 16.26 -2.33
N LEU A 12 7.04 15.11 -2.07
CA LEU A 12 6.42 13.79 -2.02
C LEU A 12 6.45 13.21 -0.60
N VAL A 13 6.69 14.03 0.43
CA VAL A 13 6.70 13.56 1.82
C VAL A 13 5.32 13.04 2.19
N THR A 14 5.26 11.77 2.61
CA THR A 14 4.09 11.21 3.28
C THR A 14 4.11 11.62 4.76
N PRO A 15 3.00 12.10 5.34
CA PRO A 15 2.89 12.31 6.78
C PRO A 15 3.30 11.06 7.57
N PRO A 16 4.09 11.18 8.65
CA PRO A 16 4.61 10.03 9.40
C PRO A 16 3.55 9.04 9.89
N GLU A 17 2.37 9.56 10.26
CA GLU A 17 1.21 8.78 10.70
C GLU A 17 0.64 7.85 9.61
N TYR A 18 0.92 8.13 8.34
CA TYR A 18 0.44 7.34 7.20
C TYR A 18 1.54 6.49 6.54
N ALA A 19 2.78 6.54 7.04
CA ALA A 19 3.92 5.88 6.43
C ALA A 19 3.80 4.34 6.35
N SER A 20 2.99 3.73 7.21
CA SER A 20 2.79 2.28 7.29
C SER A 20 1.52 1.78 6.59
N VAL A 21 0.69 2.68 6.05
CA VAL A 21 -0.57 2.33 5.37
C VAL A 21 -0.27 1.41 4.18
N GLY A 22 -0.93 0.25 4.15
CA GLY A 22 -0.76 -0.76 3.09
C GLY A 22 0.57 -1.51 3.10
N SER A 23 1.43 -1.32 4.11
CA SER A 23 2.80 -1.88 4.13
C SER A 23 2.87 -3.42 4.05
N LYS A 24 1.83 -4.12 4.53
CA LYS A 24 1.77 -5.59 4.55
C LYS A 24 1.11 -6.23 3.32
N ILE A 25 0.40 -5.45 2.50
CA ILE A 25 -0.38 -5.95 1.35
C ILE A 25 0.49 -6.82 0.43
N PHE A 26 1.71 -6.38 0.11
CA PHE A 26 2.54 -7.13 -0.82
C PHE A 26 3.05 -8.45 -0.24
N SER A 27 3.37 -8.50 1.06
CA SER A 27 3.77 -9.75 1.70
C SER A 27 2.61 -10.74 1.82
N THR A 28 1.40 -10.27 2.17
CA THR A 28 0.22 -11.14 2.26
C THR A 28 -0.20 -11.62 0.86
N PHE A 29 -0.10 -10.76 -0.15
CA PHE A 29 -0.28 -11.14 -1.55
C PHE A 29 0.68 -12.24 -2.00
N VAL A 30 2.00 -12.09 -1.78
CA VAL A 30 2.98 -13.11 -2.18
C VAL A 30 2.75 -14.43 -1.44
N THR A 31 2.32 -14.40 -0.18
CA THR A 31 1.95 -15.60 0.58
C THR A 31 0.73 -16.28 -0.05
N PHE A 32 -0.34 -15.53 -0.33
CA PHE A 32 -1.55 -16.05 -0.98
C PHE A 32 -1.26 -16.61 -2.37
N LEU A 33 -0.52 -15.89 -3.21
CA LEU A 33 -0.13 -16.31 -4.56
C LEU A 33 0.64 -17.63 -4.57
N LYS A 34 1.45 -17.89 -3.55
CA LYS A 34 2.24 -19.13 -3.42
C LYS A 34 1.51 -20.25 -2.69
N SER A 35 0.38 -19.95 -2.06
CA SER A 35 -0.39 -20.94 -1.32
C SER A 35 -0.88 -22.04 -2.25
N LYS A 36 -0.89 -23.26 -1.71
CA LYS A 36 -1.46 -24.45 -2.35
C LYS A 36 -2.59 -25.05 -1.53
N ASP A 37 -2.96 -24.39 -0.43
CA ASP A 37 -3.97 -24.83 0.53
C ASP A 37 -4.97 -23.70 0.76
N ALA A 38 -6.20 -23.89 0.27
CA ALA A 38 -7.28 -22.92 0.43
C ALA A 38 -7.70 -22.69 1.91
N SER A 39 -7.27 -23.55 2.84
CA SER A 39 -7.62 -23.44 4.26
C SER A 39 -6.53 -22.80 5.12
N ASP A 40 -5.41 -22.36 4.54
CA ASP A 40 -4.27 -21.82 5.29
C ASP A 40 -4.47 -20.38 5.81
N GLY A 41 -5.58 -19.74 5.41
CA GLY A 41 -5.96 -18.39 5.84
C GLY A 41 -5.22 -17.25 5.10
N SER A 42 -4.38 -17.55 4.11
CA SER A 42 -3.62 -16.54 3.37
C SER A 42 -4.50 -15.57 2.58
N GLU A 43 -5.61 -16.06 2.00
CA GLU A 43 -6.60 -15.21 1.32
C GLU A 43 -7.22 -14.20 2.30
N LYS A 44 -7.68 -14.68 3.47
CA LYS A 44 -8.28 -13.81 4.49
C LYS A 44 -7.28 -12.76 4.98
N ALA A 45 -6.02 -13.14 5.19
CA ALA A 45 -4.99 -12.18 5.57
C ALA A 45 -4.77 -11.08 4.51
N LEU A 46 -4.85 -11.41 3.22
CA LEU A 46 -4.79 -10.42 2.16
C LEU A 46 -6.02 -9.50 2.15
N VAL A 47 -7.22 -10.08 2.25
CA VAL A 47 -8.49 -9.33 2.29
C VAL A 47 -8.53 -8.37 3.48
N ASP A 48 -8.07 -8.79 4.65
CA ASP A 48 -8.04 -7.94 5.85
C ASP A 48 -7.11 -6.72 5.66
N GLU A 49 -5.95 -6.89 5.01
CA GLU A 49 -5.04 -5.76 4.70
C GLU A 49 -5.60 -4.84 3.60
N LEU A 50 -6.33 -5.37 2.61
CA LEU A 50 -7.02 -4.56 1.60
C LEU A 50 -8.19 -3.77 2.21
N GLN A 51 -8.94 -4.38 3.13
CA GLN A 51 -10.01 -3.72 3.87
C GLN A 51 -9.48 -2.56 4.71
N ALA A 52 -8.33 -2.75 5.38
CA ALA A 52 -7.68 -1.67 6.13
C ALA A 52 -7.26 -0.50 5.23
N LEU A 53 -6.76 -0.78 4.00
CA LEU A 53 -6.45 0.27 3.03
C LEU A 53 -7.72 1.01 2.56
N GLU A 54 -8.78 0.27 2.25
CA GLU A 54 -10.08 0.83 1.84
C GLU A 54 -10.65 1.78 2.91
N GLU A 55 -10.61 1.39 4.19
CA GLU A 55 -11.06 2.22 5.30
C GLU A 55 -10.23 3.50 5.45
N HIS A 56 -8.90 3.39 5.32
CA HIS A 56 -8.02 4.55 5.30
C HIS A 56 -8.37 5.52 4.17
N LEU A 57 -8.54 5.02 2.95
CA LEU A 57 -8.85 5.85 1.78
C LEU A 57 -10.24 6.48 1.86
N LYS A 58 -11.23 5.82 2.48
CA LYS A 58 -12.55 6.43 2.77
C LYS A 58 -12.45 7.61 3.73
N ALA A 59 -11.58 7.53 4.74
CA ALA A 59 -11.43 8.57 5.75
C ALA A 59 -10.49 9.71 5.31
N HIS A 60 -9.46 9.39 4.53
CA HIS A 60 -8.33 10.28 4.27
C HIS A 60 -7.94 10.41 2.78
N GLY A 61 -8.69 9.80 1.86
CA GLY A 61 -8.38 9.82 0.43
C GLY A 61 -8.52 11.19 -0.25
N PRO A 62 -8.24 11.28 -1.56
CA PRO A 62 -8.15 10.17 -2.51
C PRO A 62 -6.83 9.39 -2.53
N TYR A 63 -5.74 9.92 -1.98
CA TYR A 63 -4.44 9.24 -1.87
C TYR A 63 -4.09 8.96 -0.40
N ILE A 64 -3.03 8.19 -0.13
CA ILE A 64 -2.64 7.81 1.24
C ILE A 64 -2.40 9.06 2.10
N GLY A 65 -1.78 10.10 1.53
CA GLY A 65 -1.49 11.37 2.19
C GLY A 65 -2.58 12.45 2.04
N GLY A 66 -3.78 12.13 1.56
CA GLY A 66 -4.83 13.12 1.30
C GLY A 66 -5.00 13.49 -0.17
N ALA A 67 -5.01 14.79 -0.44
CA ALA A 67 -5.37 15.33 -1.75
C ALA A 67 -4.34 15.05 -2.87
N ASN A 68 -3.07 14.85 -2.51
CA ASN A 68 -1.96 14.73 -3.46
C ASN A 68 -1.21 13.42 -3.30
N VAL A 69 -0.60 12.96 -4.40
CA VAL A 69 0.30 11.80 -4.42
C VAL A 69 1.52 12.06 -3.53
N SER A 70 1.92 11.05 -2.77
CA SER A 70 3.08 11.05 -1.89
C SER A 70 3.95 9.80 -2.10
N ALA A 71 5.08 9.71 -1.39
CA ALA A 71 6.01 8.58 -1.48
C ALA A 71 5.36 7.23 -1.15
N ALA A 72 4.38 7.20 -0.24
CA ALA A 72 3.64 5.99 0.09
C ALA A 72 2.83 5.47 -1.11
N ASP A 73 2.16 6.36 -1.85
CA ASP A 73 1.41 6.00 -3.05
C ASP A 73 2.33 5.43 -4.13
N LEU A 74 3.48 6.08 -4.35
CA LEU A 74 4.50 5.62 -5.30
C LEU A 74 5.14 4.28 -4.90
N SER A 75 5.19 3.97 -3.59
CA SER A 75 5.64 2.67 -3.09
C SER A 75 4.58 1.59 -3.28
N LEU A 76 3.30 1.93 -3.08
CA LEU A 76 2.21 0.97 -3.05
C LEU A 76 1.63 0.67 -4.44
N ALA A 77 1.55 1.65 -5.34
CA ALA A 77 0.92 1.49 -6.64
C ALA A 77 1.54 0.35 -7.49
N PRO A 78 2.87 0.20 -7.63
CA PRO A 78 3.45 -0.93 -8.35
C PRO A 78 3.11 -2.29 -7.70
N LYS A 79 3.02 -2.34 -6.37
CA LYS A 79 2.68 -3.57 -5.62
C LYS A 79 1.22 -3.97 -5.85
N LEU A 80 0.30 -3.00 -5.86
CA LEU A 80 -1.10 -3.23 -6.20
C LEU A 80 -1.26 -3.65 -7.67
N TYR A 81 -0.47 -3.07 -8.57
CA TYR A 81 -0.46 -3.50 -9.97
C TYR A 81 -0.05 -4.98 -10.10
N HIS A 82 1.02 -5.40 -9.40
CA HIS A 82 1.40 -6.82 -9.35
C HIS A 82 0.27 -7.71 -8.83
N LEU A 83 -0.44 -7.30 -7.77
CA LEU A 83 -1.58 -8.05 -7.24
C LEU A 83 -2.69 -8.22 -8.29
N GLN A 84 -2.99 -7.17 -9.05
CA GLN A 84 -4.10 -7.16 -10.00
C GLN A 84 -3.85 -8.05 -11.23
N VAL A 85 -2.60 -8.17 -11.69
CA VAL A 85 -2.27 -8.81 -12.99
C VAL A 85 -1.61 -10.18 -12.87
N ALA A 86 -1.24 -10.61 -11.66
CA ALA A 86 -0.57 -11.88 -11.41
C ALA A 86 -1.52 -13.09 -11.41
#